data_AF-A0A8S3HBI8-F1
#
_entry.id   AF-A0A8S3HBI8-F1
#
_cell.length_a   1.000
_cell.length_b   1.000
_cell.length_c   1.000
_cell.angle_alpha   90.00
_cell.angle_beta   90.00
_cell.angle_gamma   90.00
#
_symmetry.space_group_name_H-M   'P 1'
#
loop_
_entity.id
_entity.type
_entity.pdbx_description
1 polymer ?
#
loop_
_entity_poly.entity_id
_entity_poly.type
_entity_poly.pdbx_seq_one_letter_code
_entity_poly.pdbx_strand_id
1 'polypeptide(L)'
;MTCSKTQSNTNNNNLETYSIFWLDAEVNNEENLAAQKTLRTIINRLRVFDNPNEFMDHVRCIQKGDLTILIVSGQLGRIVVPKMQELVQVLAIYIYCYNKEANIEWSQPYSKVKAVCNKLNELIDVIRSDQKQRSRNEEVLSIDILDRSSTELDGEFLHSQLLIDVLIRMKLNEQDQNELIELLKNEYMGNNSELKLVKEFQENYNSKSSISWYTRESFVYRSLNKALRVRNIDMMFLFRTVIRDVYEQLLVNQCEKRITAYRGQIISKHELKKLKKSVGTLVSFNSFLSTSLNRKIAENFVKQSVYLCSSSDHVSVIFQIEADPLVLRDSNENNRRPFAQIDELSYFGEE
;
A
#
# COMPACT_ATOMS: atom_id res chain seq x y z
N MET A 1 22.23 8.30 17.60
CA MET A 1 23.41 7.75 16.90
C MET A 1 22.96 7.27 15.55
N THR A 2 23.60 7.82 14.52
CA THR A 2 23.32 7.70 13.09
C THR A 2 23.43 6.25 12.58
N CYS A 3 22.40 5.77 11.87
CA CYS A 3 22.37 4.51 11.12
C CYS A 3 23.65 4.49 10.25
N SER A 4 24.59 3.58 10.54
CA SER A 4 25.91 3.52 9.89
C SER A 4 25.74 3.21 8.41
N LYS A 5 26.09 4.21 7.57
CA LYS A 5 26.16 4.10 6.10
C LYS A 5 27.32 3.19 5.69
N THR A 6 27.18 1.89 5.86
CA THR A 6 28.11 0.90 5.31
C THR A 6 27.37 -0.39 5.00
N GLN A 7 26.41 -0.29 4.10
CA GLN A 7 26.07 -1.35 3.15
C GLN A 7 25.81 -0.67 1.80
N SER A 8 26.32 -1.31 0.76
CA SER A 8 26.32 -0.87 -0.63
C SER A 8 24.99 -0.28 -1.09
N ASN A 9 25.09 0.61 -2.07
CA ASN A 9 24.03 1.34 -2.78
C ASN A 9 23.11 0.41 -3.60
N THR A 10 22.62 -0.67 -3.01
CA THR A 10 21.75 -1.68 -3.63
C THR A 10 20.45 -1.78 -2.84
N ASN A 11 19.39 -1.27 -3.46
CA ASN A 11 17.97 -1.47 -3.17
C ASN A 11 17.39 -0.79 -1.91
N ASN A 12 17.24 0.53 -2.01
CA ASN A 12 16.29 1.30 -1.22
C ASN A 12 14.85 1.28 -1.83
N ASN A 13 14.63 0.53 -2.91
CA ASN A 13 13.37 0.51 -3.66
C ASN A 13 12.49 -0.66 -3.23
N ASN A 14 11.99 -0.63 -2.00
CA ASN A 14 10.88 -1.52 -1.64
C ASN A 14 9.69 -1.17 -2.54
N LEU A 15 9.29 -2.06 -3.43
CA LEU A 15 8.12 -1.82 -4.28
C LEU A 15 6.80 -2.19 -3.58
N GLU A 16 6.88 -3.00 -2.52
CA GLU A 16 5.71 -3.49 -1.80
C GLU A 16 5.31 -2.55 -0.65
N THR A 17 4.01 -2.41 -0.43
CA THR A 17 3.51 -1.65 0.73
C THR A 17 3.76 -2.41 2.03
N TYR A 18 3.67 -3.73 1.99
CA TYR A 18 3.82 -4.61 3.14
C TYR A 18 5.16 -5.35 3.09
N SER A 19 5.77 -5.55 4.24
CA SER A 19 6.94 -6.42 4.42
C SER A 19 6.72 -7.36 5.58
N ILE A 20 7.17 -8.60 5.47
CA ILE A 20 7.18 -9.56 6.59
C ILE A 20 8.57 -9.53 7.21
N PHE A 21 8.65 -9.27 8.51
CA PHE A 21 9.85 -9.48 9.30
C PHE A 21 9.64 -10.70 10.18
N TRP A 22 10.53 -11.69 10.09
CA TRP A 22 10.47 -12.89 10.91
C TRP A 22 11.67 -12.94 11.84
N LEU A 23 11.42 -12.81 13.15
CA LEU A 23 12.41 -12.92 14.20
C LEU A 23 12.30 -14.29 14.90
N ASP A 24 13.25 -15.17 14.65
CA ASP A 24 13.32 -16.50 15.26
C ASP A 24 14.79 -16.94 15.39
N ALA A 25 15.17 -17.47 16.56
CA ALA A 25 16.52 -17.97 16.78
C ALA A 25 16.87 -19.15 15.86
N GLU A 26 15.86 -19.90 15.39
CA GLU A 26 16.01 -21.04 14.48
C GLU A 26 15.44 -20.75 13.07
N VAL A 27 15.44 -19.48 12.64
CA VAL A 27 14.79 -19.06 11.38
C VAL A 27 15.32 -19.78 10.13
N ASN A 28 16.53 -20.35 10.19
CA ASN A 28 17.19 -21.05 9.09
C ASN A 28 17.03 -22.58 9.11
N ASN A 29 16.19 -23.15 9.98
CA ASN A 29 15.89 -24.58 9.93
C ASN A 29 15.08 -24.95 8.66
N GLU A 30 15.07 -26.23 8.27
CA GLU A 30 14.45 -26.66 6.99
C GLU A 30 12.96 -26.32 6.89
N GLU A 31 12.21 -26.50 7.97
CA GLU A 31 10.78 -26.18 8.04
C GLU A 31 10.52 -24.68 7.84
N ASN A 32 11.31 -23.83 8.50
CA ASN A 32 11.23 -22.38 8.37
C ASN A 32 11.70 -21.92 6.98
N LEU A 33 12.70 -22.55 6.37
CA LEU A 33 13.11 -22.22 5.00
C LEU A 33 11.99 -22.55 3.99
N ALA A 34 11.26 -23.66 4.18
CA ALA A 34 10.10 -23.97 3.37
C ALA A 34 8.97 -22.95 3.57
N ALA A 35 8.70 -22.58 4.83
CA ALA A 35 7.76 -21.52 5.20
C ALA A 35 8.07 -20.19 4.52
N GLN A 36 9.34 -19.76 4.58
CA GLN A 36 9.80 -18.51 3.98
C GLN A 36 9.51 -18.47 2.48
N LYS A 37 9.68 -19.57 1.76
CA LYS A 37 9.34 -19.66 0.32
C LYS A 37 7.84 -19.45 0.09
N THR A 38 6.99 -20.05 0.91
CA THR A 38 5.53 -19.86 0.80
C THR A 38 5.09 -18.47 1.23
N LEU A 39 5.70 -17.88 2.26
CA LEU A 39 5.39 -16.51 2.69
C LEU A 39 5.75 -15.49 1.61
N ARG A 40 6.87 -15.70 0.89
CA ARG A 40 7.28 -14.85 -0.23
C ARG A 40 6.26 -14.81 -1.37
N THR A 41 5.45 -15.86 -1.56
CA THR A 41 4.38 -15.83 -2.59
C THR A 41 3.16 -15.02 -2.14
N ILE A 42 3.02 -14.76 -0.83
CA ILE A 42 1.94 -13.94 -0.28
C ILE A 42 2.39 -12.48 -0.18
N ILE A 43 3.58 -12.24 0.37
CA ILE A 43 4.21 -10.92 0.47
C ILE A 43 5.67 -11.09 0.08
N ASN A 44 6.05 -10.52 -1.06
CA ASN A 44 7.36 -10.73 -1.67
C ASN A 44 8.53 -10.35 -0.73
N ARG A 45 8.39 -9.22 -0.03
CA ARG A 45 9.44 -8.69 0.84
C ARG A 45 9.42 -9.36 2.22
N LEU A 46 10.16 -10.45 2.32
CA LEU A 46 10.42 -11.18 3.57
C LEU A 46 11.87 -10.94 4.05
N ARG A 47 12.04 -10.47 5.28
CA ARG A 47 13.33 -10.37 5.97
C ARG A 47 13.32 -11.24 7.21
N VAL A 48 14.43 -11.92 7.46
CA VAL A 48 14.61 -12.84 8.58
C VAL A 48 15.69 -12.33 9.51
N PHE A 49 15.51 -12.56 10.79
CA PHE A 49 16.41 -12.15 11.86
C PHE A 49 16.51 -13.28 12.87
N ASP A 50 17.73 -13.61 13.29
CA ASP A 50 18.01 -14.49 14.42
C ASP A 50 18.40 -13.71 15.68
N ASN A 51 18.82 -12.45 15.51
CA ASN A 51 19.25 -11.56 16.56
C ASN A 51 18.21 -10.45 16.87
N PRO A 52 17.69 -10.38 18.10
CA PRO A 52 16.74 -9.33 18.48
C PRO A 52 17.29 -7.91 18.37
N ASN A 53 18.57 -7.68 18.62
CA ASN A 53 19.16 -6.33 18.56
C ASN A 53 19.24 -5.84 17.11
N GLU A 54 19.68 -6.70 16.19
CA GLU A 54 19.70 -6.39 14.76
C GLU A 54 18.28 -6.09 14.24
N PHE A 55 17.30 -6.90 14.65
CA PHE A 55 15.89 -6.65 14.35
C PHE A 55 15.44 -5.27 14.85
N MET A 56 15.74 -4.93 16.11
CA MET A 56 15.36 -3.64 16.69
C MET A 56 15.99 -2.46 15.96
N ASP A 57 17.27 -2.57 15.58
CA ASP A 57 17.95 -1.52 14.81
C ASP A 57 17.36 -1.38 13.42
N HIS A 58 16.96 -2.49 12.80
CA HIS A 58 16.30 -2.46 11.50
C HIS A 58 14.92 -1.81 11.57
N VAL A 59 14.12 -2.15 12.58
CA VAL A 59 12.78 -1.56 12.81
C VAL A 59 12.87 -0.04 12.94
N ARG A 60 13.92 0.49 13.57
CA ARG A 60 14.13 1.94 13.70
C ARG A 60 14.45 2.64 12.38
N CYS A 61 15.04 1.94 11.42
CA CYS A 61 15.37 2.48 10.10
C CYS A 61 14.26 2.17 9.04
N ILE A 62 13.07 1.66 9.43
CA ILE A 62 11.92 1.51 8.51
C ILE A 62 11.46 2.89 8.03
N GLN A 63 11.29 3.02 6.70
CA GLN A 63 10.90 4.28 6.08
C GLN A 63 9.44 4.66 6.39
N LYS A 64 9.14 5.96 6.33
CA LYS A 64 7.77 6.47 6.46
C LYS A 64 6.94 5.97 5.27
N GLY A 65 5.84 5.26 5.54
CA GLY A 65 4.94 4.72 4.51
C GLY A 65 5.12 3.22 4.21
N ASP A 66 6.18 2.60 4.74
CA ASP A 66 6.35 1.14 4.76
C ASP A 66 5.60 0.53 5.95
N LEU A 67 4.86 -0.56 5.71
CA LEU A 67 4.10 -1.27 6.72
C LEU A 67 4.69 -2.67 6.93
N THR A 68 4.79 -3.08 8.19
CA THR A 68 5.45 -4.31 8.59
C THR A 68 4.50 -5.25 9.31
N ILE A 69 4.56 -6.51 8.90
CA ILE A 69 3.99 -7.66 9.57
C ILE A 69 5.12 -8.38 10.29
N LEU A 70 4.96 -8.64 11.57
CA LEU A 70 5.96 -9.29 12.40
C LEU A 70 5.56 -10.74 12.67
N ILE A 71 6.46 -11.68 12.39
CA ILE A 71 6.40 -13.07 12.86
C ILE A 71 7.49 -13.22 13.92
N VAL A 72 7.13 -13.71 15.11
CA VAL A 72 8.09 -13.89 16.22
C VAL A 72 7.95 -15.25 16.85
N SER A 73 9.08 -15.81 17.29
CA SER A 73 9.05 -16.98 18.17
C SER A 73 8.44 -16.63 19.53
N GLY A 74 7.90 -17.63 20.25
CA GLY A 74 7.31 -17.39 21.58
C GLY A 74 8.30 -16.77 22.59
N GLN A 75 9.57 -17.22 22.56
CA GLN A 75 10.61 -16.71 23.47
C GLN A 75 11.01 -15.27 23.14
N LEU A 76 11.31 -14.99 21.86
CA LEU A 76 11.73 -13.65 21.44
C LEU A 76 10.55 -12.67 21.46
N GLY A 77 9.34 -13.15 21.20
CA GLY A 77 8.09 -12.40 21.26
C GLY A 77 7.89 -11.69 22.60
N ARG A 78 8.17 -12.37 23.73
CA ARG A 78 8.08 -11.76 25.08
C ARG A 78 8.98 -10.53 25.26
N ILE A 79 10.08 -10.44 24.50
CA ILE A 79 11.05 -9.35 24.59
C ILE A 79 10.67 -8.21 23.64
N VAL A 80 10.25 -8.53 22.41
CA VAL A 80 10.05 -7.52 21.36
C VAL A 80 8.61 -7.00 21.28
N VAL A 81 7.60 -7.85 21.47
CA VAL A 81 6.18 -7.46 21.33
C VAL A 81 5.80 -6.26 22.20
N PRO A 82 6.22 -6.17 23.49
CA PRO A 82 5.90 -5.01 24.32
C PRO A 82 6.44 -3.70 23.73
N LYS A 83 7.59 -3.74 23.04
CA LYS A 83 8.25 -2.57 22.42
C LYS A 83 7.63 -2.19 21.07
N MET A 84 6.92 -3.11 20.42
CA MET A 84 6.35 -2.93 19.07
C MET A 84 4.91 -2.41 19.11
N GLN A 85 4.25 -2.48 20.27
CA GLN A 85 2.89 -2.04 20.49
C GLN A 85 2.62 -0.60 20.04
N GLU A 86 3.57 0.31 20.27
CA GLU A 86 3.40 1.73 19.97
C GLU A 86 3.81 2.12 18.53
N LEU A 87 4.51 1.22 17.81
CA LEU A 87 5.06 1.55 16.49
C LEU A 87 4.01 1.45 15.38
N VAL A 88 3.58 2.59 14.85
CA VAL A 88 2.56 2.67 13.79
C VAL A 88 2.91 1.84 12.54
N GLN A 89 4.20 1.70 12.22
CA GLN A 89 4.67 0.89 11.10
C GLN A 89 4.42 -0.62 11.29
N VAL A 90 4.28 -1.10 12.52
CA VAL A 90 3.96 -2.51 12.80
C VAL A 90 2.44 -2.66 12.88
N LEU A 91 1.87 -3.32 11.87
CA LEU A 91 0.42 -3.53 11.75
C LEU A 91 -0.07 -4.73 12.54
N ALA A 92 0.62 -5.85 12.41
CA ALA A 92 0.20 -7.12 12.95
C ALA A 92 1.40 -7.94 13.41
N ILE A 93 1.18 -8.68 14.48
CA ILE A 93 2.16 -9.58 15.08
C ILE A 93 1.54 -10.98 15.12
N TYR A 94 2.26 -11.96 14.59
CA TYR A 94 1.92 -13.38 14.66
C TYR A 94 2.99 -14.08 15.48
N ILE A 95 2.57 -14.84 16.48
CA ILE A 95 3.49 -15.62 17.32
C ILE A 95 3.51 -17.04 16.78
N TYR A 96 4.67 -17.50 16.32
CA TYR A 96 4.87 -18.88 15.87
C TYR A 96 5.65 -19.64 16.93
N CYS A 97 5.04 -20.65 17.55
CA CYS A 97 5.67 -21.37 18.66
C CYS A 97 5.07 -22.75 18.90
N TYR A 98 5.87 -23.68 19.45
CA TYR A 98 5.39 -25.00 19.85
C TYR A 98 4.32 -24.94 20.96
N ASN A 99 4.56 -24.16 22.02
CA ASN A 99 3.64 -24.05 23.15
C ASN A 99 2.63 -22.90 22.96
N LYS A 100 1.53 -23.19 22.24
CA LYS A 100 0.47 -22.22 21.92
C LYS A 100 -0.19 -21.62 23.17
N GLU A 101 -0.61 -22.46 24.11
CA GLU A 101 -1.38 -22.06 25.30
C GLU A 101 -0.61 -21.07 26.17
N ALA A 102 0.64 -21.39 26.51
CA ALA A 102 1.48 -20.52 27.32
C ALA A 102 1.80 -19.19 26.63
N ASN A 103 1.73 -19.12 25.30
CA ASN A 103 1.98 -17.88 24.55
C ASN A 103 0.72 -17.04 24.35
N ILE A 104 -0.46 -17.64 24.39
CA ILE A 104 -1.73 -16.90 24.39
C ILE A 104 -1.86 -16.04 25.65
N GLU A 105 -1.55 -16.59 26.84
CA GLU A 105 -1.76 -15.89 28.11
C GLU A 105 -1.04 -14.54 28.19
N TRP A 106 0.25 -14.50 27.87
CA TRP A 106 1.02 -13.25 27.94
C TRP A 106 0.73 -12.32 26.76
N SER A 107 0.28 -12.85 25.62
CA SER A 107 0.07 -12.04 24.42
C SER A 107 -1.30 -11.35 24.39
N GLN A 108 -2.27 -11.83 25.17
CA GLN A 108 -3.64 -11.31 25.23
C GLN A 108 -3.75 -9.78 25.41
N PRO A 109 -2.93 -9.12 26.26
CA PRO A 109 -3.02 -7.66 26.43
C PRO A 109 -2.59 -6.88 25.18
N TYR A 110 -1.88 -7.51 24.24
CA TYR A 110 -1.25 -6.84 23.12
C TYR A 110 -2.16 -6.86 21.88
N SER A 111 -2.87 -5.76 21.64
CA SER A 111 -3.88 -5.68 20.56
C SER A 111 -3.36 -5.91 19.13
N LYS A 112 -2.06 -5.72 18.88
CA LYS A 112 -1.43 -6.01 17.58
C LYS A 112 -1.15 -7.50 17.37
N VAL A 113 -1.21 -8.33 18.40
CA VAL A 113 -1.07 -9.78 18.27
C VAL A 113 -2.37 -10.33 17.70
N LYS A 114 -2.29 -10.87 16.47
CA LYS A 114 -3.46 -11.35 15.73
C LYS A 114 -3.69 -12.85 15.89
N ALA A 115 -2.62 -13.63 15.98
CA ALA A 115 -2.71 -15.06 16.20
C ALA A 115 -1.46 -15.61 16.89
N VAL A 116 -1.66 -16.71 17.62
CA VAL A 116 -0.61 -17.59 18.12
C VAL A 116 -0.79 -18.93 17.42
N CYS A 117 0.18 -19.31 16.59
CA CYS A 117 0.12 -20.49 15.75
C CYS A 117 1.17 -21.50 16.20
N ASN A 118 0.82 -22.79 16.22
CA ASN A 118 1.76 -23.88 16.47
C ASN A 118 1.98 -24.79 15.27
N LYS A 119 1.29 -24.50 14.16
CA LYS A 119 1.47 -25.18 12.88
C LYS A 119 1.77 -24.16 11.80
N LEU A 120 2.72 -24.48 10.94
CA LEU A 120 3.11 -23.61 9.85
C LEU A 120 1.95 -23.28 8.90
N ASN A 121 1.14 -24.28 8.54
CA ASN A 121 -0.01 -24.08 7.65
C ASN A 121 -1.03 -23.10 8.26
N GLU A 122 -1.26 -23.17 9.57
CA GLU A 122 -2.13 -22.22 10.29
C GLU A 122 -1.60 -20.79 10.17
N LEU A 123 -0.29 -20.59 10.40
CA LEU A 123 0.35 -19.28 10.25
C LEU A 123 0.21 -18.72 8.83
N ILE A 124 0.52 -19.55 7.82
CA ILE A 124 0.44 -19.16 6.41
C ILE A 124 -0.99 -18.79 6.02
N ASP A 125 -1.97 -19.59 6.43
CA ASP A 125 -3.38 -19.36 6.08
C ASP A 125 -3.94 -18.11 6.73
N VAL A 126 -3.59 -17.85 8.00
CA VAL A 126 -3.97 -16.61 8.69
C VAL A 126 -3.35 -15.40 7.99
N ILE A 127 -2.05 -15.41 7.71
CA ILE A 127 -1.38 -14.29 7.01
C ILE A 127 -1.96 -14.09 5.61
N ARG A 128 -2.25 -15.17 4.88
CA ARG A 128 -2.87 -15.11 3.55
C ARG A 128 -4.27 -14.52 3.60
N SER A 129 -5.08 -14.92 4.58
CA SER A 129 -6.44 -14.41 4.75
C SER A 129 -6.40 -12.91 5.07
N ASP A 130 -5.57 -12.52 6.04
CA ASP A 130 -5.39 -11.13 6.43
C ASP A 130 -4.89 -10.30 5.24
N GLN A 131 -3.89 -10.81 4.49
CA GLN A 131 -3.35 -10.08 3.34
C GLN A 131 -4.37 -9.87 2.22
N LYS A 132 -5.21 -10.87 1.90
CA LYS A 132 -6.30 -10.73 0.92
C LYS A 132 -7.32 -9.67 1.34
N GLN A 133 -7.54 -9.52 2.64
CA GLN A 133 -8.40 -8.45 3.16
C GLN A 133 -7.71 -7.09 3.08
N ARG A 134 -6.39 -7.01 3.29
CA ARG A 134 -5.62 -5.75 3.19
C ARG A 134 -5.42 -5.27 1.75
N SER A 135 -5.11 -6.18 0.82
CA SER A 135 -4.81 -5.83 -0.58
C SER A 135 -6.00 -5.18 -1.30
N ARG A 136 -7.23 -5.48 -0.87
CA ARG A 136 -8.46 -4.86 -1.36
C ARG A 136 -8.79 -3.51 -0.71
N ASN A 137 -8.30 -3.25 0.51
CA ASN A 137 -8.94 -2.29 1.43
C ASN A 137 -7.99 -1.22 2.01
N GLU A 138 -6.67 -1.37 1.92
CA GLU A 138 -5.71 -0.60 2.73
C GLU A 138 -4.68 0.20 1.91
N GLU A 139 -5.08 0.76 0.76
CA GLU A 139 -4.30 1.87 0.26
C GLU A 139 -4.50 3.08 1.18
N VAL A 140 -3.49 3.35 2.00
CA VAL A 140 -3.38 4.58 2.78
C VAL A 140 -3.33 5.75 1.80
N LEU A 141 -4.42 6.51 1.73
CA LEU A 141 -4.46 7.71 0.90
C LEU A 141 -3.39 8.70 1.36
N SER A 142 -2.60 9.18 0.40
CA SER A 142 -1.73 10.33 0.61
C SER A 142 -2.56 11.59 0.41
N ILE A 143 -2.87 12.26 1.53
CA ILE A 143 -3.73 13.45 1.57
C ILE A 143 -2.92 14.69 1.97
N ASP A 144 -2.86 15.65 1.06
CA ASP A 144 -2.33 16.98 1.34
C ASP A 144 -3.49 17.95 1.59
N ILE A 145 -3.32 18.83 2.58
CA ILE A 145 -4.34 19.81 2.97
C ILE A 145 -3.76 21.19 2.68
N LEU A 146 -4.41 21.92 1.78
CA LEU A 146 -4.02 23.27 1.44
C LEU A 146 -4.48 24.22 2.55
N ASP A 147 -3.55 24.69 3.37
CA ASP A 147 -3.84 25.76 4.33
C ASP A 147 -3.84 27.12 3.62
N ARG A 148 -4.82 27.98 3.95
CA ARG A 148 -4.96 29.32 3.35
C ARG A 148 -4.14 30.38 4.09
N SER A 149 -3.44 30.02 5.16
CA SER A 149 -2.88 30.99 6.12
C SER A 149 -1.50 31.57 5.77
N SER A 150 -0.83 31.11 4.71
CA SER A 150 0.40 31.75 4.23
C SER A 150 0.22 32.23 2.80
N THR A 151 0.75 33.42 2.52
CA THR A 151 0.98 33.98 1.17
C THR A 151 1.83 33.08 0.26
N GLU A 152 2.28 31.94 0.77
CA GLU A 152 2.89 30.83 0.05
C GLU A 152 1.82 29.74 -0.10
N LEU A 153 1.35 29.53 -1.34
CA LEU A 153 0.67 28.29 -1.73
C LEU A 153 1.52 27.12 -1.21
N ASP A 154 0.90 26.14 -0.55
CA ASP A 154 1.61 24.94 -0.06
C ASP A 154 2.42 24.33 -1.21
N GLY A 155 3.75 24.50 -1.14
CA GLY A 155 4.65 24.16 -2.24
C GLY A 155 4.53 22.68 -2.58
N GLU A 156 4.28 21.82 -1.58
CA GLU A 156 4.15 20.38 -1.79
C GLU A 156 2.96 20.02 -2.69
N PHE A 157 1.84 20.73 -2.55
CA PHE A 157 0.67 20.53 -3.40
C PHE A 157 0.98 20.90 -4.86
N LEU A 158 1.52 22.11 -5.09
CA LEU A 158 1.86 22.56 -6.44
C LEU A 158 2.91 21.64 -7.08
N HIS A 159 3.93 21.22 -6.33
CA HIS A 159 4.94 20.28 -6.80
C HIS A 159 4.31 18.94 -7.24
N SER A 160 3.38 18.39 -6.46
CA SER A 160 2.73 17.12 -6.79
C SER A 160 1.86 17.24 -8.04
N GLN A 161 1.09 18.33 -8.17
CA GLN A 161 0.25 18.57 -9.35
C GLN A 161 1.10 18.78 -10.61
N LEU A 162 2.18 19.57 -10.52
CA LEU A 162 3.11 19.80 -11.63
C LEU A 162 3.85 18.52 -12.03
N LEU A 163 4.28 17.70 -11.06
CA LEU A 163 4.95 16.44 -11.34
C LEU A 163 4.06 15.50 -12.16
N ILE A 164 2.80 15.33 -11.75
CA ILE A 164 1.85 14.48 -12.49
C ILE A 164 1.59 15.05 -13.89
N ASP A 165 1.39 16.36 -14.03
CA ASP A 165 1.17 17.00 -15.34
C ASP A 165 2.38 16.83 -16.28
N VAL A 166 3.60 16.95 -15.74
CA VAL A 166 4.84 16.67 -16.49
C VAL A 166 4.87 15.20 -16.92
N LEU A 167 4.68 14.25 -16.00
CA LEU A 167 4.74 12.82 -16.30
C LEU A 167 3.76 12.40 -17.41
N ILE A 168 2.54 12.94 -17.39
CA ILE A 168 1.49 12.65 -18.38
C ILE A 168 1.84 13.23 -19.76
N ARG A 169 2.50 14.39 -19.82
CA ARG A 169 2.85 15.08 -21.08
C ARG A 169 4.21 14.67 -21.66
N MET A 170 5.03 13.97 -20.88
CA MET A 170 6.34 13.52 -21.34
C MET A 170 6.20 12.57 -22.54
N LYS A 171 7.15 12.70 -23.47
CA LYS A 171 7.25 11.80 -24.61
C LYS A 171 7.53 10.38 -24.11
N LEU A 172 6.81 9.41 -24.67
CA LEU A 172 7.10 8.01 -24.42
C LEU A 172 8.43 7.60 -25.00
N ASN A 173 9.07 6.70 -24.28
CA ASN A 173 10.24 6.00 -24.74
C ASN A 173 10.11 4.54 -24.31
N GLU A 174 10.26 3.64 -25.26
CA GLU A 174 10.14 2.19 -25.05
C GLU A 174 11.20 1.66 -24.08
N GLN A 175 12.35 2.34 -24.00
CA GLN A 175 13.43 1.98 -23.08
C GLN A 175 12.99 1.98 -21.62
N ASP A 176 12.09 2.89 -21.23
CA ASP A 176 11.64 3.00 -19.85
C ASP A 176 10.72 1.85 -19.45
N GLN A 177 9.95 1.31 -20.38
CA GLN A 177 9.18 0.10 -20.14
C GLN A 177 10.13 -1.09 -19.93
N ASN A 178 11.19 -1.20 -20.72
CA ASN A 178 12.19 -2.24 -20.52
C ASN A 178 12.89 -2.11 -19.16
N GLU A 179 13.25 -0.88 -18.76
CA GLU A 179 13.86 -0.61 -17.45
C GLU A 179 12.91 -0.98 -16.30
N LEU A 180 11.62 -0.62 -16.41
CA LEU A 180 10.59 -1.04 -15.44
C LEU A 180 10.52 -2.57 -15.33
N ILE A 181 10.48 -3.27 -16.46
CA ILE A 181 10.41 -4.75 -16.49
C ILE A 181 11.64 -5.37 -15.82
N GLU A 182 12.84 -4.90 -16.13
CA GLU A 182 14.07 -5.44 -15.53
C GLU A 182 14.13 -5.17 -14.02
N LEU A 183 13.71 -3.98 -13.58
CA LEU A 183 13.60 -3.65 -12.16
C LEU A 183 12.62 -4.60 -11.46
N LEU A 184 11.44 -4.85 -12.04
CA LEU A 184 10.44 -5.76 -11.48
C LEU A 184 10.94 -7.22 -11.44
N LYS A 185 11.61 -7.71 -12.49
CA LYS A 185 12.21 -9.06 -12.49
C LYS A 185 13.23 -9.24 -11.37
N ASN A 186 14.04 -8.21 -11.13
CA ASN A 186 15.02 -8.22 -10.04
C ASN A 186 14.33 -8.20 -8.66
N GLU A 187 13.30 -7.37 -8.48
CA GLU A 187 12.56 -7.29 -7.21
C GLU A 187 11.81 -8.61 -6.88
N TYR A 188 11.21 -9.25 -7.89
CA TYR A 188 10.43 -10.48 -7.73
C TYR A 188 11.23 -11.76 -7.96
N MET A 189 12.57 -11.68 -7.91
CA MET A 189 13.44 -12.84 -8.08
C MET A 189 13.10 -13.95 -7.07
N GLY A 190 12.83 -15.15 -7.58
CA GLY A 190 12.41 -16.30 -6.76
C GLY A 190 10.90 -16.38 -6.48
N ASN A 191 10.11 -15.41 -6.91
CA ASN A 191 8.65 -15.43 -6.81
C ASN A 191 8.01 -15.73 -8.18
N ASN A 192 7.82 -17.01 -8.49
CA ASN A 192 7.32 -17.47 -9.79
C ASN A 192 5.91 -16.94 -10.13
N SER A 193 5.06 -16.67 -9.13
CA SER A 193 3.73 -16.08 -9.36
C SER A 193 3.83 -14.65 -9.86
N GLU A 194 4.65 -13.82 -9.22
CA GLU A 194 4.84 -12.42 -9.63
C GLU A 194 5.61 -12.33 -10.94
N LEU A 195 6.64 -13.16 -11.15
CA LEU A 195 7.38 -13.21 -12.42
C LEU A 195 6.49 -13.58 -13.61
N LYS A 196 5.46 -14.43 -13.40
CA LYS A 196 4.44 -14.70 -14.44
C LYS A 196 3.61 -13.47 -14.76
N LEU A 197 3.20 -12.69 -13.74
CA LEU A 197 2.48 -11.42 -13.95
C LEU A 197 3.35 -10.41 -14.68
N VAL A 198 4.65 -10.31 -14.34
CA VAL A 198 5.59 -9.43 -15.03
C VAL A 198 5.72 -9.82 -16.50
N LYS A 199 5.84 -11.12 -16.79
CA LYS A 199 5.87 -11.63 -18.17
C LYS A 199 4.57 -11.33 -18.91
N GLU A 200 3.42 -11.59 -18.29
CA GLU A 200 2.10 -11.31 -18.87
C GLU A 200 1.92 -9.81 -19.17
N PHE A 201 2.38 -8.94 -18.27
CA PHE A 201 2.38 -7.50 -18.49
C PHE A 201 3.31 -7.10 -19.63
N GLN A 202 4.52 -7.64 -19.69
CA GLN A 202 5.46 -7.38 -20.78
C GLN A 202 4.90 -7.77 -22.15
N GLU A 203 4.17 -8.89 -22.25
CA GLU A 203 3.66 -9.43 -23.50
C GLU A 203 2.32 -8.81 -23.93
N ASN A 204 1.43 -8.49 -22.97
CA ASN A 204 0.03 -8.18 -23.27
C ASN A 204 -0.42 -6.76 -22.89
N TYR A 205 0.40 -5.98 -22.18
CA TYR A 205 0.04 -4.63 -21.79
C TYR A 205 -0.19 -3.73 -23.01
N ASN A 206 -1.29 -2.97 -22.98
CA ASN A 206 -1.57 -1.92 -23.94
C ASN A 206 -2.43 -0.83 -23.29
N SER A 207 -2.54 0.32 -23.94
CA SER A 207 -3.24 1.48 -23.37
C SER A 207 -4.71 1.23 -23.07
N LYS A 208 -5.38 0.28 -23.76
CA LYS A 208 -6.79 -0.10 -23.50
C LYS A 208 -6.96 -1.05 -22.32
N SER A 209 -5.91 -1.74 -21.88
CA SER A 209 -5.95 -2.61 -20.70
C SER A 209 -5.40 -1.93 -19.43
N SER A 210 -5.02 -0.65 -19.49
CA SER A 210 -4.39 0.07 -18.37
C SER A 210 -5.25 0.10 -17.09
N ILE A 211 -6.57 0.37 -17.18
CA ILE A 211 -7.47 0.32 -16.01
C ILE A 211 -7.58 -1.10 -15.44
N SER A 212 -7.68 -2.12 -16.29
CA SER A 212 -7.72 -3.52 -15.85
C SER A 212 -6.43 -3.90 -15.09
N TRP A 213 -5.26 -3.52 -15.62
CA TRP A 213 -3.98 -3.73 -14.94
C TRP A 213 -3.85 -2.94 -13.63
N TYR A 214 -4.31 -1.69 -13.62
CA TYR A 214 -4.29 -0.85 -12.43
C TYR A 214 -5.19 -1.38 -11.32
N THR A 215 -6.33 -1.97 -11.66
CA THR A 215 -7.29 -2.51 -10.67
C THR A 215 -6.96 -3.94 -10.26
N ARG A 216 -6.30 -4.74 -11.10
CA ARG A 216 -5.92 -6.13 -10.78
C ARG A 216 -4.98 -6.20 -9.57
N GLU A 217 -5.18 -7.21 -8.72
CA GLU A 217 -4.25 -7.57 -7.64
C GLU A 217 -2.90 -8.02 -8.23
N SER A 218 -2.02 -7.07 -8.49
CA SER A 218 -0.74 -7.25 -9.16
C SER A 218 0.28 -6.21 -8.68
N PHE A 219 1.54 -6.38 -9.10
CA PHE A 219 2.58 -5.39 -8.85
C PHE A 219 2.22 -3.99 -9.41
N VAL A 220 1.39 -3.89 -10.46
CA VAL A 220 1.02 -2.58 -11.04
C VAL A 220 0.28 -1.76 -10.00
N TYR A 221 -0.82 -2.30 -9.46
CA TYR A 221 -1.58 -1.65 -8.39
C TYR A 221 -0.68 -1.31 -7.19
N ARG A 222 0.07 -2.29 -6.68
CA ARG A 222 0.83 -2.15 -5.43
C ARG A 222 2.00 -1.17 -5.55
N SER A 223 2.84 -1.35 -6.56
CA SER A 223 4.06 -0.56 -6.76
C SER A 223 3.74 0.86 -7.21
N LEU A 224 2.75 1.06 -8.08
CA LEU A 224 2.36 2.40 -8.54
C LEU A 224 1.75 3.22 -7.41
N ASN A 225 0.77 2.66 -6.69
CA ASN A 225 0.14 3.39 -5.59
C ASN A 225 1.12 3.66 -4.46
N LYS A 226 2.07 2.75 -4.21
CA LYS A 226 3.18 3.05 -3.30
C LYS A 226 4.02 4.21 -3.80
N ALA A 227 4.47 4.19 -5.06
CA ALA A 227 5.31 5.24 -5.63
C ALA A 227 4.63 6.61 -5.54
N LEU A 228 3.33 6.70 -5.83
CA LEU A 228 2.52 7.90 -5.68
C LEU A 228 2.44 8.35 -4.20
N ARG A 229 2.17 7.41 -3.28
CA ARG A 229 2.04 7.69 -1.84
C ARG A 229 3.31 8.27 -1.22
N VAL A 230 4.47 7.71 -1.57
CA VAL A 230 5.78 8.15 -1.03
C VAL A 230 6.52 9.14 -1.93
N ARG A 231 5.90 9.58 -3.04
CA ARG A 231 6.50 10.47 -4.05
C ARG A 231 7.84 9.96 -4.59
N ASN A 232 7.94 8.66 -4.88
CA ASN A 232 9.12 8.08 -5.52
C ASN A 232 9.14 8.47 -7.00
N ILE A 233 9.83 9.57 -7.31
CA ILE A 233 9.88 10.16 -8.66
C ILE A 233 10.43 9.17 -9.68
N ASP A 234 11.48 8.41 -9.35
CA ASP A 234 12.10 7.44 -10.27
C ASP A 234 11.09 6.35 -10.66
N MET A 235 10.38 5.78 -9.66
CA MET A 235 9.33 4.80 -9.93
C MET A 235 8.14 5.39 -10.67
N MET A 236 7.71 6.60 -10.32
CA MET A 236 6.63 7.30 -11.02
C MET A 236 7.00 7.56 -12.49
N PHE A 237 8.27 7.89 -12.75
CA PHE A 237 8.80 8.07 -14.09
C PHE A 237 8.80 6.75 -14.89
N LEU A 238 9.21 5.64 -14.29
CA LEU A 238 9.11 4.32 -14.94
C LEU A 238 7.66 3.90 -15.21
N PHE A 239 6.73 4.22 -14.30
CA PHE A 239 5.29 3.95 -14.48
C PHE A 239 4.54 4.98 -15.33
N ARG A 240 5.20 6.03 -15.86
CA ARG A 240 4.51 7.16 -16.50
C ARG A 240 3.60 6.76 -17.67
N THR A 241 3.95 5.73 -18.42
CA THR A 241 3.10 5.18 -19.49
C THR A 241 1.79 4.66 -18.91
N VAL A 242 1.85 3.89 -17.82
CA VAL A 242 0.65 3.37 -17.15
C VAL A 242 -0.17 4.52 -16.55
N ILE A 243 0.48 5.48 -15.88
CA ILE A 243 -0.19 6.66 -15.32
C ILE A 243 -0.96 7.42 -16.40
N ARG A 244 -0.30 7.70 -17.54
CA ARG A 244 -0.92 8.42 -18.65
C ARG A 244 -2.05 7.60 -19.27
N ASP A 245 -1.83 6.33 -19.55
CA ASP A 245 -2.85 5.49 -20.20
C ASP A 245 -4.08 5.32 -19.30
N VAL A 246 -3.92 5.21 -17.97
CA VAL A 246 -5.06 5.22 -17.02
C VAL A 246 -5.78 6.56 -17.07
N TYR A 247 -5.04 7.68 -17.04
CA TYR A 247 -5.61 9.02 -17.13
C TYR A 247 -6.39 9.25 -18.42
N GLU A 248 -5.86 8.82 -19.57
CA GLU A 248 -6.52 8.90 -20.87
C GLU A 248 -7.78 8.03 -20.92
N GLN A 249 -7.76 6.81 -20.40
CA GLN A 249 -8.96 6.00 -20.31
C GLN A 249 -10.05 6.64 -19.44
N LEU A 250 -9.68 7.26 -18.32
CA LEU A 250 -10.64 7.98 -17.48
C LEU A 250 -11.23 9.20 -18.20
N LEU A 251 -10.45 9.90 -19.03
CA LEU A 251 -10.94 11.01 -19.84
C LEU A 251 -11.94 10.56 -20.91
N VAL A 252 -11.65 9.45 -21.60
CA VAL A 252 -12.53 8.89 -22.64
C VAL A 252 -13.86 8.43 -22.02
N ASN A 253 -13.82 7.86 -20.81
CA ASN A 253 -14.99 7.35 -20.08
C ASN A 253 -15.51 8.36 -19.04
N GLN A 254 -15.22 9.64 -19.21
CA GLN A 254 -15.60 10.68 -18.26
C GLN A 254 -17.12 10.68 -18.03
N CYS A 255 -17.53 10.61 -16.77
CA CYS A 255 -18.94 10.74 -16.41
C CYS A 255 -19.48 12.12 -16.83
N GLU A 256 -20.62 12.12 -17.52
CA GLU A 256 -21.27 13.35 -18.00
C GLU A 256 -22.12 14.06 -16.94
N LYS A 257 -22.52 13.32 -15.90
CA LYS A 257 -23.39 13.79 -14.83
C LYS A 257 -22.65 13.81 -13.50
N ARG A 258 -23.17 14.65 -12.59
CA ARG A 258 -22.73 14.63 -11.19
C ARG A 258 -23.01 13.27 -10.57
N ILE A 259 -22.03 12.74 -9.84
CA ILE A 259 -22.15 11.50 -9.08
C ILE A 259 -21.77 11.73 -7.61
N THR A 260 -22.31 10.89 -6.74
CA THR A 260 -21.87 10.78 -5.34
C THR A 260 -21.25 9.42 -5.15
N ALA A 261 -19.97 9.39 -4.79
CA ALA A 261 -19.23 8.17 -4.54
C ALA A 261 -18.75 8.10 -3.09
N TYR A 262 -18.48 6.88 -2.63
CA TYR A 262 -18.13 6.58 -1.26
C TYR A 262 -16.82 5.81 -1.21
N ARG A 263 -15.97 6.14 -0.23
CA ARG A 263 -14.76 5.39 0.08
C ARG A 263 -14.64 5.16 1.57
N GLY A 264 -14.56 3.89 1.96
CA GLY A 264 -14.27 3.48 3.32
C GLY A 264 -12.77 3.41 3.57
N GLN A 265 -12.29 3.94 4.68
CA GLN A 265 -10.88 3.84 5.05
C GLN A 265 -10.66 3.88 6.56
N ILE A 266 -9.54 3.31 7.02
CA ILE A 266 -9.00 3.58 8.34
C ILE A 266 -7.92 4.66 8.24
N ILE A 267 -8.05 5.69 9.08
CA ILE A 267 -7.06 6.76 9.21
C ILE A 267 -6.64 6.91 10.68
N SER A 268 -5.50 7.53 10.93
CA SER A 268 -5.10 7.84 12.30
C SER A 268 -6.01 8.91 12.91
N LYS A 269 -6.12 8.90 14.24
CA LYS A 269 -6.77 9.98 15.00
C LYS A 269 -6.13 11.34 14.74
N HIS A 270 -4.83 11.37 14.41
CA HIS A 270 -4.11 12.58 14.06
C HIS A 270 -4.57 13.12 12.69
N GLU A 271 -4.62 12.28 11.67
CA GLU A 271 -5.15 12.65 10.34
C GLU A 271 -6.60 13.11 10.43
N LEU A 272 -7.45 12.41 11.21
CA LEU A 272 -8.83 12.86 11.44
C LEU A 272 -8.88 14.25 12.08
N LYS A 273 -8.02 14.54 13.06
CA LYS A 273 -7.92 15.89 13.66
C LYS A 273 -7.47 16.92 12.62
N LYS A 274 -6.55 16.57 11.73
CA LYS A 274 -6.09 17.44 10.63
C LYS A 274 -7.25 17.76 9.67
N LEU A 275 -7.99 16.74 9.23
CA LEU A 275 -9.18 16.88 8.37
C LEU A 275 -10.29 17.70 9.04
N LYS A 276 -10.52 17.51 10.34
CA LYS A 276 -11.51 18.31 11.09
C LYS A 276 -11.13 19.79 11.18
N LYS A 277 -9.84 20.11 11.22
CA LYS A 277 -9.35 21.49 11.22
C LYS A 277 -9.39 22.13 9.84
N SER A 278 -9.42 21.33 8.77
CA SER A 278 -9.36 21.79 7.39
C SER A 278 -10.75 22.00 6.75
N VAL A 279 -11.79 22.15 7.56
CA VAL A 279 -13.15 22.40 7.04
C VAL A 279 -13.17 23.74 6.31
N GLY A 280 -13.65 23.74 5.07
CA GLY A 280 -13.67 24.93 4.20
C GLY A 280 -12.38 25.17 3.42
N THR A 281 -11.37 24.30 3.53
CA THR A 281 -10.14 24.35 2.73
C THR A 281 -10.14 23.29 1.62
N LEU A 282 -9.11 23.32 0.75
CA LEU A 282 -8.94 22.33 -0.31
C LEU A 282 -8.11 21.15 0.20
N VAL A 283 -8.47 19.96 -0.26
CA VAL A 283 -7.81 18.69 0.05
C VAL A 283 -7.41 18.04 -1.26
N SER A 284 -6.17 17.55 -1.33
CA SER A 284 -5.62 16.86 -2.50
C SER A 284 -5.34 15.41 -2.17
N PHE A 285 -5.70 14.53 -3.09
CA PHE A 285 -5.29 13.14 -3.08
C PHE A 285 -4.16 12.96 -4.10
N ASN A 286 -3.04 12.37 -3.66
CA ASN A 286 -1.85 12.23 -4.50
C ASN A 286 -1.78 10.88 -5.25
N SER A 287 -2.81 10.04 -5.14
CA SER A 287 -2.97 8.81 -5.92
C SER A 287 -4.33 8.76 -6.61
N PHE A 288 -4.51 7.80 -7.52
CA PHE A 288 -5.84 7.56 -8.09
C PHE A 288 -6.79 7.09 -6.99
N LEU A 289 -8.03 7.58 -7.05
CA LEU A 289 -9.00 7.35 -5.98
C LEU A 289 -10.07 6.36 -6.42
N SER A 290 -9.92 5.10 -5.98
CA SER A 290 -10.96 4.09 -6.16
C SER A 290 -12.10 4.32 -5.17
N THR A 291 -13.33 4.37 -5.66
CA THR A 291 -14.55 4.64 -4.89
C THR A 291 -15.68 3.75 -5.37
N SER A 292 -16.73 3.56 -4.56
CA SER A 292 -17.94 2.84 -4.94
C SER A 292 -19.15 3.77 -4.86
N LEU A 293 -20.08 3.64 -5.80
CA LEU A 293 -21.36 4.35 -5.75
C LEU A 293 -22.28 3.79 -4.65
N ASN A 294 -22.03 2.56 -4.22
CA ASN A 294 -22.78 1.93 -3.15
C ASN A 294 -22.11 2.16 -1.80
N ARG A 295 -22.74 3.00 -0.97
CA ARG A 295 -22.28 3.26 0.40
C ARG A 295 -22.06 1.99 1.23
N LYS A 296 -22.86 0.93 1.03
CA LYS A 296 -22.70 -0.33 1.78
C LYS A 296 -21.38 -1.02 1.47
N ILE A 297 -20.87 -0.89 0.25
CA ILE A 297 -19.56 -1.43 -0.14
C ILE A 297 -18.46 -0.70 0.64
N ALA A 298 -18.52 0.64 0.69
CA ALA A 298 -17.62 1.45 1.53
C ALA A 298 -17.70 1.09 3.03
N GLU A 299 -18.90 0.85 3.55
CA GLU A 299 -19.09 0.41 4.95
C GLU A 299 -18.52 -0.98 5.21
N ASN A 300 -18.67 -1.91 4.27
CA ASN A 300 -18.11 -3.25 4.38
C ASN A 300 -16.58 -3.23 4.41
N PHE A 301 -15.95 -2.37 3.59
CA PHE A 301 -14.50 -2.17 3.62
C PHE A 301 -14.02 -1.74 5.01
N VAL A 302 -14.69 -0.74 5.60
CA VAL A 302 -14.35 -0.27 6.94
C VAL A 302 -14.51 -1.36 8.00
N LYS A 303 -15.62 -2.11 7.98
CA LYS A 303 -15.89 -3.17 8.96
C LYS A 303 -14.82 -4.26 8.93
N GLN A 304 -14.34 -4.62 7.73
CA GLN A 304 -13.27 -5.60 7.57
C GLN A 304 -11.94 -5.07 8.11
N SER A 305 -11.58 -3.82 7.80
CA SER A 305 -10.31 -3.25 8.26
C SER A 305 -10.25 -3.05 9.78
N VAL A 306 -11.38 -2.81 10.47
CA VAL A 306 -11.40 -2.67 11.95
C VAL A 306 -10.94 -3.94 12.65
N TYR A 307 -11.25 -5.11 12.08
CA TYR A 307 -10.75 -6.38 12.59
C TYR A 307 -9.21 -6.47 12.50
N LEU A 308 -8.62 -5.84 11.49
CA LEU A 308 -7.18 -5.86 11.21
C LEU A 308 -6.41 -4.78 11.97
N CYS A 309 -7.01 -3.63 12.26
CA CYS A 309 -6.41 -2.52 13.01
C CYS A 309 -7.01 -2.38 14.42
N SER A 310 -6.44 -3.08 15.41
CA SER A 310 -6.89 -3.03 16.81
C SER A 310 -6.14 -1.99 17.66
N SER A 311 -5.43 -1.06 17.03
CA SER A 311 -4.76 0.00 17.77
C SER A 311 -5.76 1.08 18.17
N SER A 312 -5.63 1.57 19.40
CA SER A 312 -6.46 2.66 19.93
C SER A 312 -6.32 3.96 19.13
N ASP A 313 -5.35 4.08 18.25
CA ASP A 313 -4.96 5.34 17.60
C ASP A 313 -5.52 5.51 16.19
N HIS A 314 -6.29 4.53 15.70
CA HIS A 314 -6.91 4.58 14.39
C HIS A 314 -8.43 4.64 14.50
N VAL A 315 -9.05 5.20 13.46
CA VAL A 315 -10.49 5.39 13.36
C VAL A 315 -10.96 5.11 11.96
N SER A 316 -12.14 4.54 11.90
CA SER A 316 -12.89 4.28 10.69
C SER A 316 -13.58 5.53 10.18
N VAL A 317 -13.39 5.84 8.89
CA VAL A 317 -14.06 6.95 8.22
C VAL A 317 -14.66 6.49 6.89
N ILE A 318 -15.72 7.17 6.48
CA ILE A 318 -16.30 7.04 5.14
C ILE A 318 -16.25 8.43 4.52
N PHE A 319 -15.49 8.54 3.44
CA PHE A 319 -15.52 9.71 2.57
C PHE A 319 -16.75 9.62 1.68
N GLN A 320 -17.56 10.67 1.68
CA GLN A 320 -18.60 10.91 0.68
C GLN A 320 -18.09 12.02 -0.23
N ILE A 321 -17.98 11.73 -1.52
CA ILE A 321 -17.36 12.59 -2.52
C ILE A 321 -18.39 12.89 -3.59
N GLU A 322 -18.71 14.17 -3.75
CA GLU A 322 -19.53 14.65 -4.86
C GLU A 322 -18.62 15.07 -6.00
N ALA A 323 -18.66 14.34 -7.10
CA ALA A 323 -17.88 14.62 -8.30
C ALA A 323 -18.80 15.24 -9.36
N ASP A 324 -18.46 16.45 -9.81
CA ASP A 324 -19.24 17.21 -10.79
C ASP A 324 -18.37 17.49 -12.03
N PRO A 325 -18.76 17.02 -13.22
CA PRO A 325 -17.97 17.18 -14.43
C PRO A 325 -18.03 18.60 -15.01
N LEU A 326 -18.89 19.47 -14.48
CA LEU A 326 -19.07 20.85 -14.93
C LEU A 326 -18.17 21.84 -14.17
N VAL A 327 -17.74 21.51 -12.95
CA VAL A 327 -16.97 22.42 -12.07
C VAL A 327 -15.61 22.84 -12.69
N LEU A 328 -15.10 22.10 -13.66
CA LEU A 328 -13.80 22.36 -14.32
C LEU A 328 -13.89 22.68 -15.81
N ARG A 329 -15.09 22.93 -16.37
CA ARG A 329 -15.23 23.20 -17.81
C ARG A 329 -14.72 24.59 -18.23
N ASP A 330 -14.64 25.54 -17.30
CA ASP A 330 -14.31 26.94 -17.61
C ASP A 330 -12.80 27.27 -17.59
N SER A 331 -11.93 26.32 -17.23
CA SER A 331 -10.48 26.53 -17.20
C SER A 331 -9.77 25.49 -18.07
N ASN A 332 -9.27 25.91 -19.25
CA ASN A 332 -8.40 25.19 -20.20
C ASN A 332 -8.61 23.66 -20.28
N GLU A 333 -9.04 23.16 -21.46
CA GLU A 333 -9.30 21.74 -21.74
C GLU A 333 -8.21 20.76 -21.28
N ASN A 334 -6.96 21.24 -21.12
CA ASN A 334 -5.79 20.46 -20.70
C ASN A 334 -5.71 20.15 -19.19
N ASN A 335 -6.62 20.63 -18.32
CA ASN A 335 -6.53 20.40 -16.87
C ASN A 335 -7.82 19.79 -16.27
N ARG A 336 -8.48 18.90 -17.02
CA ARG A 336 -9.58 18.10 -16.49
C ARG A 336 -9.05 17.14 -15.42
N ARG A 337 -9.79 16.96 -14.32
CA ARG A 337 -9.53 15.90 -13.33
C ARG A 337 -10.57 14.81 -13.57
N PRO A 338 -10.25 13.80 -14.39
CA PRO A 338 -11.25 12.90 -14.88
C PRO A 338 -11.74 11.94 -13.80
N PHE A 339 -12.99 11.52 -13.93
CA PHE A 339 -13.59 10.45 -13.14
C PHE A 339 -14.58 9.67 -14.01
N ALA A 340 -14.60 8.37 -13.85
CA ALA A 340 -15.36 7.44 -14.67
C ALA A 340 -15.94 6.31 -13.82
N GLN A 341 -17.07 5.75 -14.25
CA GLN A 341 -17.49 4.41 -13.85
C GLN A 341 -16.65 3.41 -14.63
N ILE A 342 -15.94 2.52 -13.92
CA ILE A 342 -14.96 1.61 -14.53
C ILE A 342 -15.39 0.15 -14.47
N ASP A 343 -16.66 -0.12 -14.17
CA ASP A 343 -17.18 -1.49 -13.97
C ASP A 343 -16.83 -2.41 -15.15
N GLU A 344 -16.99 -1.93 -16.39
CA GLU A 344 -16.70 -2.69 -17.62
C GLU A 344 -15.21 -2.76 -17.98
N LEU A 345 -14.37 -1.93 -17.36
CA LEU A 345 -12.93 -1.79 -17.66
C LEU A 345 -12.04 -2.39 -16.58
N SER A 346 -12.56 -2.52 -15.37
CA SER A 346 -11.84 -3.01 -14.20
C SER A 346 -11.62 -4.51 -14.28
N TYR A 347 -10.61 -5.00 -13.57
CA TYR A 347 -10.40 -6.44 -13.41
C TYR A 347 -11.50 -7.12 -12.59
N PHE A 348 -12.17 -6.36 -11.70
CA PHE A 348 -13.17 -6.89 -10.77
C PHE A 348 -14.60 -6.89 -11.33
N GLY A 349 -14.87 -6.19 -12.43
CA GLY A 349 -16.23 -6.05 -12.96
C GLY A 349 -17.06 -5.03 -12.16
N GLU A 350 -18.32 -5.39 -11.89
CA GLU A 350 -19.35 -4.56 -11.20
C GLU A 350 -19.17 -4.46 -9.66
N GLU A 351 -18.02 -3.98 -9.17
CA GLU A 351 -17.78 -3.72 -7.72
C GLU A 351 -17.78 -2.23 -7.31
#